data_AF-A0A147JWZ6-F1
#
_entry.id   AF-A0A147JWZ6-F1
#
_cell.length_a   1.000
_cell.length_b   1.000
_cell.length_c   1.000
_cell.angle_alpha   90.00
_cell.angle_beta   90.00
_cell.angle_gamma   90.00
#
_symmetry.space_group_name_H-M   'P 1'
#
loop_
_entity.id
_entity.type
_entity.pdbx_description
1 polymer ?
#
loop_
_entity_poly.entity_id
_entity_poly.type
_entity_poly.pdbx_seq_one_letter_code
_entity_poly.pdbx_strand_id
1 'polypeptide(L)'
;MEEQSRLMIKVEKWLEDNPLSRVLQERSHINPDTFQTLLIFYWSKGITFEKLANELKIQRPGAWKRCQKGLNAIIRSFYTIELAIYAGILDAEIVELLAQDLHDYAALARGEEDLGDLQNRIEERLVRLTKIAPTK
;
A
#
# COMPACT_ATOMS: atom_id res chain seq x y z
N MET A 1 -8.01 8.08 -26.48
CA MET A 1 -7.71 9.12 -25.48
C MET A 1 -8.65 9.07 -24.26
N GLU A 2 -9.93 8.70 -24.41
CA GLU A 2 -10.87 8.69 -23.27
C GLU A 2 -10.64 7.63 -22.19
N GLU A 3 -9.96 6.52 -22.51
CA GLU A 3 -9.73 5.44 -21.54
C GLU A 3 -8.50 5.67 -20.65
N GLN A 4 -7.55 6.50 -21.11
CA GLN A 4 -6.31 6.79 -20.41
C GLN A 4 -6.58 7.71 -19.20
N SER A 5 -7.21 8.86 -19.44
CA SER A 5 -7.58 9.82 -18.38
C SER A 5 -8.53 9.28 -17.29
N ARG A 6 -9.15 8.12 -17.49
CA ARG A 6 -10.04 7.49 -16.50
C ARG A 6 -9.29 6.77 -15.39
N LEU A 7 -8.05 6.34 -15.63
CA LEU A 7 -7.28 5.56 -14.65
C LEU A 7 -6.73 6.44 -13.54
N MET A 8 -6.19 7.61 -13.87
CA MET A 8 -5.75 8.58 -12.87
C MET A 8 -6.92 8.99 -11.97
N ILE A 9 -8.06 9.37 -12.57
CA ILE A 9 -9.27 9.76 -11.85
C ILE A 9 -9.77 8.60 -10.97
N LYS A 10 -9.73 7.36 -11.45
CA LYS A 10 -10.10 6.17 -10.65
C LYS A 10 -9.19 6.01 -9.44
N VAL A 11 -7.89 6.19 -9.60
CA VAL A 11 -6.91 6.07 -8.50
C VAL A 11 -7.10 7.19 -7.49
N GLU A 12 -7.23 8.43 -7.94
CA GLU A 12 -7.48 9.60 -7.08
C GLU A 12 -8.76 9.40 -6.28
N LYS A 13 -9.86 9.06 -6.96
CA LYS A 13 -11.15 8.78 -6.31
C LYS A 13 -11.05 7.64 -5.30
N TRP A 14 -10.33 6.56 -5.61
CA TRP A 14 -10.16 5.47 -4.64
C TRP A 14 -9.35 5.88 -3.41
N LEU A 15 -8.32 6.72 -3.57
CA LEU A 15 -7.56 7.27 -2.43
C LEU A 15 -8.42 8.21 -1.57
N GLU A 16 -9.34 8.95 -2.18
CA GLU A 16 -10.31 9.80 -1.47
C GLU A 16 -11.39 9.00 -0.75
N ASP A 17 -11.96 7.99 -1.41
CA ASP A 17 -13.07 7.17 -0.91
C ASP A 17 -12.64 6.11 0.12
N ASN A 18 -11.33 5.89 0.32
CA ASN A 18 -10.79 4.87 1.21
C ASN A 18 -9.93 5.49 2.34
N PRO A 19 -10.54 5.82 3.51
CA PRO A 19 -9.85 6.43 4.65
C PRO A 19 -8.67 5.60 5.17
N LEU A 20 -8.79 4.27 5.17
CA LEU A 20 -7.71 3.39 5.58
C LEU A 20 -6.49 3.53 4.66
N SER A 21 -6.71 3.59 3.34
CA SER A 21 -5.63 3.77 2.37
C SER A 21 -4.84 5.07 2.62
N ARG A 22 -5.55 6.14 2.99
CA ARG A 22 -4.95 7.42 3.33
C ARG A 22 -4.12 7.34 4.61
N VAL A 23 -4.66 6.76 5.68
CA VAL A 23 -3.93 6.58 6.95
C VAL A 23 -2.68 5.73 6.74
N LEU A 24 -2.78 4.63 6.00
CA LEU A 24 -1.65 3.77 5.68
C LEU A 24 -0.60 4.52 4.84
N GLN A 25 -1.03 5.29 3.84
CA GLN A 25 -0.13 6.09 3.01
C GLN A 25 0.61 7.14 3.85
N GLU A 26 -0.10 7.89 4.70
CA GLU A 26 0.47 8.93 5.58
C GLU A 26 1.50 8.36 6.57
N ARG A 27 1.31 7.13 7.04
CA ARG A 27 2.24 6.45 7.97
C ARG A 27 3.35 5.66 7.27
N SER A 28 3.21 5.41 5.98
CA SER A 28 4.20 4.66 5.21
C SER A 28 5.39 5.53 4.80
N HIS A 29 6.50 4.88 4.46
CA HIS A 29 7.65 5.55 3.85
C HIS A 29 7.53 5.69 2.31
N ILE A 30 6.41 5.27 1.70
CA ILE A 30 6.24 5.40 0.24
C ILE A 30 5.72 6.79 -0.11
N ASN A 31 6.40 7.45 -1.05
CA ASN A 31 5.98 8.76 -1.55
C ASN A 31 4.62 8.65 -2.30
N PRO A 32 3.68 9.60 -2.12
CA PRO A 32 2.35 9.54 -2.74
C PRO A 32 2.36 9.34 -4.25
N ASP A 33 3.14 10.12 -5.01
CA ASP A 33 3.27 9.96 -6.46
C ASP A 33 3.78 8.57 -6.85
N THR A 34 4.68 8.01 -6.03
CA THR A 34 5.25 6.68 -6.27
C THR A 34 4.18 5.62 -6.05
N PHE A 35 3.38 5.74 -4.99
CA PHE A 35 2.26 4.83 -4.74
C PHE A 35 1.20 4.93 -5.82
N GLN A 36 0.79 6.14 -6.21
CA GLN A 36 -0.16 6.39 -7.29
C GLN A 36 0.31 5.76 -8.61
N THR A 37 1.60 5.91 -8.93
CA THR A 37 2.22 5.28 -10.11
C THR A 37 2.11 3.74 -10.08
N LEU A 38 2.31 3.12 -8.92
CA LEU A 38 2.12 1.68 -8.75
C LEU A 38 0.66 1.28 -8.92
N LEU A 39 -0.28 2.02 -8.35
CA LEU A 39 -1.71 1.74 -8.49
C LEU A 39 -2.14 1.76 -9.96
N ILE A 40 -1.75 2.79 -10.72
CA ILE A 40 -2.03 2.85 -12.16
C ILE A 40 -1.42 1.66 -12.87
N PHE A 41 -0.16 1.31 -12.57
CA PHE A 41 0.53 0.20 -13.21
C PHE A 41 -0.13 -1.16 -12.95
N TYR A 42 -0.48 -1.46 -11.70
CA TYR A 42 -1.02 -2.78 -11.30
C TYR A 42 -2.51 -2.94 -11.57
N TRP A 43 -3.30 -1.87 -11.54
CA TRP A 43 -4.73 -1.94 -11.85
C TRP A 43 -5.02 -1.92 -13.36
N SER A 44 -4.02 -1.56 -14.17
CA SER A 44 -4.15 -1.53 -15.62
C SER A 44 -3.57 -2.80 -16.23
N LYS A 45 -4.46 -3.66 -16.73
CA LYS A 45 -4.05 -4.92 -17.38
C LYS A 45 -3.14 -4.64 -18.58
N GLY A 46 -1.86 -5.00 -18.46
CA GLY A 46 -0.88 -4.93 -19.56
C GLY A 46 -0.46 -3.51 -19.97
N ILE A 47 -0.55 -2.52 -19.08
CA ILE A 47 -0.08 -1.17 -19.39
C ILE A 47 1.43 -1.17 -19.67
N THR A 48 1.83 -0.48 -20.74
CA THR A 48 3.26 -0.28 -21.06
C THR A 48 3.81 0.94 -20.33
N PHE A 49 5.12 1.00 -20.11
CA PHE A 49 5.76 2.19 -19.51
C PHE A 49 5.59 3.46 -20.36
N GLU A 50 5.36 3.32 -21.66
CA GLU A 50 5.05 4.45 -22.53
C GLU A 50 3.66 5.01 -22.25
N LYS A 51 2.64 4.14 -22.15
CA LYS A 51 1.29 4.52 -21.77
C LYS A 51 1.23 5.10 -20.36
N LEU A 52 1.95 4.47 -19.42
CA LEU A 52 2.05 4.95 -18.03
C LEU A 52 2.71 6.33 -17.96
N ALA A 53 3.77 6.56 -18.75
CA ALA A 53 4.46 7.85 -18.78
C ALA A 53 3.57 8.96 -19.36
N ASN A 54 2.79 8.66 -20.39
CA ASN A 54 1.80 9.59 -20.93
C ASN A 54 0.73 9.95 -19.89
N GLU A 55 0.23 8.96 -19.15
CA GLU A 55 -0.76 9.17 -18.08
C GLU A 55 -0.21 10.08 -16.97
N LEU A 56 1.04 9.82 -16.56
CA LEU A 56 1.73 10.58 -15.52
C LEU A 56 2.30 11.92 -16.01
N LYS A 57 2.21 12.23 -17.32
CA LYS A 57 2.85 13.39 -17.95
C LYS A 57 4.36 13.49 -17.66
N ILE A 58 5.05 12.36 -17.69
CA ILE A 58 6.50 12.26 -17.48
C ILE A 58 7.18 11.51 -18.63
N GLN A 59 8.50 11.44 -18.61
CA GLN A 59 9.27 10.65 -19.57
C GLN A 59 9.19 9.14 -19.26
N ARG A 60 9.21 8.29 -20.30
CA ARG A 60 9.19 6.81 -20.17
C ARG A 60 10.21 6.26 -19.15
N PRO A 61 11.49 6.68 -19.14
CA PRO A 61 12.44 6.22 -18.12
C PRO A 61 12.04 6.64 -16.71
N GLY A 62 11.37 7.79 -16.55
CA GLY A 62 10.86 8.26 -15.26
C GLY A 62 9.76 7.35 -14.71
N ALA A 63 8.80 6.94 -15.56
CA ALA A 63 7.74 6.01 -15.18
C ALA A 63 8.31 4.65 -14.72
N TRP A 64 9.25 4.09 -15.48
CA TRP A 64 9.93 2.85 -15.10
C TRP A 64 10.70 2.98 -13.77
N LYS A 65 11.51 4.03 -13.61
CA LYS A 65 12.28 4.29 -12.37
C LYS A 65 11.35 4.45 -11.17
N ARG A 66 10.21 5.13 -11.33
CA ARG A 66 9.25 5.35 -10.25
C ARG A 66 8.57 4.04 -9.83
N CYS A 67 8.15 3.19 -10.78
CA CYS A 67 7.66 1.84 -10.47
C CYS A 67 8.72 1.01 -9.73
N GLN A 68 9.95 0.97 -10.25
CA GLN A 68 11.02 0.16 -9.65
C GLN A 68 11.37 0.66 -8.24
N LYS A 69 11.43 1.98 -8.03
CA LYS A 69 11.65 2.58 -6.71
C LYS A 69 10.55 2.19 -5.73
N GLY A 70 9.30 2.25 -6.16
CA GLY A 70 8.15 1.86 -5.34
C GLY A 70 8.19 0.39 -4.93
N LEU A 71 8.42 -0.51 -5.89
CA LEU A 71 8.54 -1.95 -5.62
C LEU A 71 9.71 -2.27 -4.67
N ASN A 72 10.87 -1.65 -4.90
CA ASN A 72 12.02 -1.81 -4.01
C ASN A 72 11.72 -1.29 -2.59
N ALA A 73 10.93 -0.22 -2.45
CA ALA A 73 10.54 0.30 -1.14
C ALA A 73 9.61 -0.68 -0.40
N ILE A 74 8.63 -1.28 -1.09
CA ILE A 74 7.74 -2.31 -0.52
C ILE A 74 8.55 -3.52 -0.04
N ILE A 75 9.42 -4.05 -0.91
CA ILE A 75 10.27 -5.22 -0.58
C ILE A 75 11.19 -4.92 0.59
N ARG A 76 11.83 -3.74 0.61
CA ARG A 76 12.71 -3.35 1.74
C ARG A 76 11.93 -3.22 3.04
N SER A 77 10.73 -2.63 3.00
CA SER A 77 9.90 -2.49 4.20
C SER A 77 9.53 -3.85 4.79
N PHE A 78 9.21 -4.82 3.92
CA PHE A 78 8.96 -6.20 4.34
C PHE A 78 10.17 -6.81 5.07
N TYR A 79 11.36 -6.75 4.46
CA TYR A 79 12.58 -7.25 5.11
C TYR A 79 12.96 -6.47 6.38
N THR A 80 12.66 -5.17 6.45
CA THR A 80 12.87 -4.37 7.67
C THR A 80 12.01 -4.87 8.82
N ILE A 81 10.75 -5.21 8.54
CA ILE A 81 9.85 -5.80 9.55
C ILE A 81 10.37 -7.17 9.99
N GLU A 82 10.72 -8.06 9.05
CA GLU A 82 11.29 -9.37 9.38
C GLU A 82 12.56 -9.27 10.24
N LEU A 83 13.45 -8.33 9.89
CA LEU A 83 14.67 -8.09 10.66
C LEU A 83 14.35 -7.59 12.07
N ALA A 84 13.37 -6.69 12.23
CA ALA A 84 12.96 -6.19 13.53
C ALA A 84 12.36 -7.29 14.42
N ILE A 85 11.59 -8.21 13.84
CA ILE A 85 11.07 -9.40 14.53
C ILE A 85 12.23 -10.31 14.96
N TYR A 86 13.10 -10.66 14.01
CA TYR A 86 14.22 -11.57 14.27
C TYR A 86 15.20 -11.02 15.30
N ALA A 87 15.41 -9.70 15.31
CA ALA A 87 16.27 -9.02 16.27
C ALA A 87 15.61 -8.80 17.66
N GLY A 88 14.35 -9.21 17.85
CA GLY A 88 13.61 -8.99 19.10
C GLY A 88 13.28 -7.52 19.39
N ILE A 89 13.22 -6.68 18.34
CA ILE A 89 12.82 -5.27 18.45
C ILE A 89 11.30 -5.13 18.52
N LEU A 90 10.57 -6.02 17.84
CA LEU A 90 9.12 -6.08 17.91
C LEU A 90 8.66 -7.18 18.88
N ASP A 91 7.80 -6.80 19.83
CA ASP A 91 7.22 -7.73 20.80
C ASP A 91 6.31 -8.76 20.13
N ALA A 92 6.24 -9.96 20.70
CA ALA A 92 5.45 -11.07 20.17
C ALA A 92 3.97 -10.69 19.95
N GLU A 93 3.38 -9.89 20.84
CA GLU A 93 1.99 -9.41 20.70
C GLU A 93 1.82 -8.51 19.46
N ILE A 94 2.79 -7.64 19.16
CA ILE A 94 2.77 -6.81 17.93
C ILE A 94 2.92 -7.70 16.69
N VAL A 95 3.77 -8.73 16.76
CA VAL A 95 3.96 -9.67 15.65
C VAL A 95 2.70 -10.47 15.36
N GLU A 96 1.98 -10.91 16.39
CA GLU A 96 0.70 -11.61 16.23
C GLU A 96 -0.38 -10.71 15.60
N LEU A 97 -0.47 -9.45 16.02
CA LEU A 97 -1.39 -8.48 15.40
C LEU A 97 -1.04 -8.23 13.93
N LEU A 98 0.25 -8.08 13.62
CA LEU A 98 0.71 -7.94 12.23
C LEU A 98 0.37 -9.18 11.39
N ALA A 99 0.55 -10.38 11.94
CA ALA A 99 0.23 -11.62 11.23
C ALA A 99 -1.27 -11.72 10.91
N GLN A 100 -2.13 -11.27 11.83
CA GLN A 100 -3.57 -11.18 11.62
C GLN A 100 -3.91 -10.16 10.52
N ASP A 101 -3.30 -8.98 10.54
CA ASP A 101 -3.48 -7.98 9.47
C ASP A 101 -3.09 -8.54 8.11
N LEU A 102 -1.94 -9.22 8.00
CA LEU A 102 -1.48 -9.84 6.76
C LEU A 102 -2.42 -10.94 6.26
N HIS A 103 -3.02 -11.71 7.17
CA HIS A 103 -4.01 -12.72 6.82
C HIS A 103 -5.26 -12.09 6.21
N ASP A 104 -5.78 -11.05 6.86
CA ASP A 104 -6.97 -10.34 6.40
C ASP A 104 -6.71 -9.63 5.05
N TYR A 105 -5.55 -8.98 4.87
CA TYR A 105 -5.17 -8.40 3.57
C TYR A 105 -5.07 -9.45 2.46
N ALA A 106 -4.61 -10.66 2.77
CA ALA A 106 -4.55 -11.75 1.81
C ALA A 106 -5.95 -12.24 1.41
N ALA A 107 -6.88 -12.32 2.36
CA ALA A 107 -8.29 -12.65 2.09
C ALA A 107 -8.95 -11.58 1.21
N LEU A 108 -8.75 -10.30 1.52
CA LEU A 108 -9.21 -9.19 0.67
C LEU A 108 -8.64 -9.29 -0.75
N ALA A 109 -7.33 -9.55 -0.90
CA ALA A 109 -6.68 -9.66 -2.20
C ALA A 109 -7.21 -10.84 -3.05
N ARG A 110 -7.77 -11.88 -2.41
CA ARG A 110 -8.42 -13.02 -3.07
C ARG A 110 -9.91 -12.77 -3.37
N GLY A 111 -10.47 -11.67 -2.88
CA GLY A 111 -11.90 -11.37 -2.99
C GLY A 111 -12.76 -12.20 -2.04
N GLU A 112 -12.17 -12.73 -0.97
CA GLU A 112 -12.86 -13.54 0.05
C GLU A 112 -13.55 -12.67 1.11
N GLU A 113 -13.25 -11.37 1.14
CA GLU A 113 -13.79 -10.41 2.12
C GLU A 113 -14.11 -9.04 1.48
N ASP A 114 -15.01 -8.30 2.13
CA ASP A 114 -15.31 -6.91 1.77
C ASP A 114 -14.39 -5.92 2.48
N LEU A 115 -14.12 -4.79 1.81
CA LEU A 115 -13.23 -3.75 2.30
C LEU A 115 -13.75 -3.08 3.60
N GLY A 116 -15.07 -2.94 3.76
CA GLY A 116 -15.67 -2.33 4.94
C GLY A 116 -15.48 -3.19 6.20
N ASP A 117 -15.67 -4.51 6.07
CA ASP A 117 -15.46 -5.45 7.16
C ASP A 117 -13.98 -5.50 7.58
N LEU A 118 -13.08 -5.48 6.59
CA LEU A 118 -11.64 -5.40 6.81
C LEU A 118 -11.26 -4.11 7.57
N GLN A 119 -11.81 -2.97 7.16
CA GLN A 119 -11.48 -1.67 7.75
C GLN A 119 -11.79 -1.65 9.26
N ASN A 120 -12.96 -2.15 9.66
CA ASN A 120 -13.35 -2.21 11.07
C ASN A 120 -12.34 -3.03 11.90
N ARG A 121 -11.94 -4.21 11.42
CA ARG A 121 -10.99 -5.08 12.14
C ARG A 121 -9.59 -4.47 12.24
N ILE A 122 -9.12 -3.83 11.18
CA ILE A 122 -7.82 -3.14 11.18
C ILE A 122 -7.85 -1.93 12.13
N GLU A 123 -8.93 -1.15 12.13
CA GLU A 123 -9.08 -0.02 13.06
C GLU A 123 -9.05 -0.48 14.52
N GLU A 124 -9.74 -1.57 14.86
CA GLU A 124 -9.69 -2.17 16.20
C GLU A 124 -8.27 -2.62 16.57
N ARG A 125 -7.54 -3.26 15.65
CA ARG A 125 -6.15 -3.71 15.90
C ARG A 125 -5.16 -2.54 15.97
N LEU A 126 -5.33 -1.49 15.18
CA LEU A 126 -4.55 -0.26 15.28
C LEU A 126 -4.73 0.41 16.66
N VAL A 127 -5.96 0.46 17.18
CA VAL A 127 -6.22 0.95 18.55
C VAL A 127 -5.51 0.08 19.58
N ARG A 128 -5.48 -1.26 19.42
CA ARG A 128 -4.73 -2.15 20.32
C ARG A 128 -3.22 -1.88 20.24
N LEU A 129 -2.65 -1.71 19.04
CA LEU A 129 -1.25 -1.36 18.85
C LEU A 129 -0.87 -0.07 19.57
N THR A 130 -1.72 0.96 19.56
CA THR A 130 -1.44 2.21 20.31
C THR A 130 -1.42 2.06 21.82
N LYS A 131 -2.01 0.97 22.35
CA LYS A 131 -2.00 0.65 23.79
C LYS A 131 -0.82 -0.23 24.20
N ILE A 132 -0.27 -0.99 23.26
CA ILE A 132 0.87 -1.90 23.46
C ILE A 132 2.20 -1.18 23.20
N ALA A 133 2.23 -0.28 22.22
CA ALA A 133 3.41 0.51 21.92
C ALA A 133 3.89 1.22 23.20
N PRO A 134 5.17 1.08 23.58
CA PRO A 134 5.65 1.67 24.81
C PRO A 134 5.47 3.19 24.73
N THR A 135 4.72 3.75 25.68
CA THR A 135 4.87 5.15 26.04
C THR A 135 6.23 5.30 26.70
N LYS A 136 7.29 5.39 25.89
CA LYS A 136 8.58 6.09 26.10
C LYS A 136 9.66 5.60 25.15
#